data_AF-A0A7S0D440-F1
#
_entry.id   AF-A0A7S0D440-F1
#
_cell.length_a   1.000
_cell.length_b   1.000
_cell.length_c   1.000
_cell.angle_alpha   90.00
_cell.angle_beta   90.00
_cell.angle_gamma   90.00
#
_symmetry.space_group_name_H-M   'P 1'
#
loop_
_entity.id
_entity.type
_entity.pdbx_description
1 polymer ?
#
loop_
_entity_poly.entity_id
_entity_poly.type
_entity_poly.pdbx_seq_one_letter_code
_entity_poly.pdbx_strand_id
1 'polypeptide(L)'
;MGHSSDPLTRKEIKDTTHLVPNKNLRKAIKDWRQRHALQIFVKTEHKTITLWVDVCDTTISTIRRKIKDKGIAVGWNFEDSDVNGGNSSNPKKRSKHLRSLWYASKYLEDNRTLGYYGIEPESTLWLGG
;
A
#
# COMPACT_ATOMS: atom_id res chain seq x y z
N MET A 1 -47.63 25.69 -18.46
CA MET A 1 -46.56 25.74 -17.44
C MET A 1 -46.05 24.32 -17.23
N GLY A 2 -44.82 24.04 -17.66
CA GLY A 2 -44.21 22.71 -17.58
C GLY A 2 -43.01 22.72 -16.64
N HIS A 3 -42.99 21.78 -15.71
CA HIS A 3 -41.77 21.32 -15.03
C HIS A 3 -41.92 19.81 -14.82
N SER A 4 -41.32 19.02 -15.72
CA SER A 4 -41.09 17.59 -15.48
C SER A 4 -39.61 17.44 -15.17
N SER A 5 -39.31 17.23 -13.89
CA SER A 5 -37.97 16.91 -13.41
C SER A 5 -37.76 15.41 -13.60
N ASP A 6 -37.28 15.00 -14.76
CA ASP A 6 -36.89 13.60 -14.96
C ASP A 6 -35.63 13.30 -14.13
N PRO A 7 -35.64 12.30 -13.24
CA PRO A 7 -34.43 11.80 -12.61
C PRO A 7 -33.58 11.08 -13.66
N LEU A 8 -32.31 11.48 -13.76
CA LEU A 8 -31.31 10.92 -14.68
C LEU A 8 -31.47 9.40 -14.81
N THR A 9 -31.67 8.95 -16.04
CA THR A 9 -32.01 7.55 -16.30
C THR A 9 -30.77 6.67 -16.06
N ARG A 10 -30.98 5.41 -15.65
CA ARG A 10 -29.93 4.40 -15.44
C ARG A 10 -28.94 4.22 -16.62
N LYS A 11 -29.30 4.70 -17.82
CA LYS A 11 -28.42 4.75 -18.99
C LYS A 11 -27.36 5.85 -18.88
N GLU A 12 -27.67 7.04 -18.38
CA GLU A 12 -26.71 8.15 -18.24
C GLU A 12 -25.66 7.88 -17.17
N ILE A 13 -26.02 7.12 -16.12
CA ILE A 13 -25.07 6.66 -15.09
C ILE A 13 -23.99 5.72 -15.68
N LYS A 14 -24.31 4.99 -16.76
CA LYS A 14 -23.33 4.16 -17.48
C LYS A 14 -22.43 4.97 -18.41
N ASP A 15 -22.84 6.15 -18.88
CA ASP A 15 -21.97 7.03 -19.66
C ASP A 15 -20.95 7.78 -18.78
N THR A 16 -21.19 7.89 -17.47
CA THR A 16 -20.18 8.39 -16.51
C THR A 16 -19.01 7.42 -16.31
N THR A 17 -19.05 6.23 -16.93
CA THR A 17 -17.94 5.26 -16.95
C THR A 17 -16.69 5.83 -17.63
N HIS A 18 -16.75 6.96 -18.35
CA HIS A 18 -15.55 7.62 -18.92
C HIS A 18 -14.58 8.21 -17.89
N LEU A 19 -14.89 8.17 -16.60
CA LEU A 19 -13.90 8.36 -15.53
C LEU A 19 -13.07 7.09 -15.24
N VAL A 20 -13.06 6.08 -16.13
CA VAL A 20 -12.03 5.05 -16.11
C VAL A 20 -10.68 5.74 -16.29
N PRO A 21 -9.72 5.61 -15.35
CA PRO A 21 -8.40 6.20 -15.50
C PRO A 21 -7.81 5.72 -16.83
N ASN A 22 -7.61 6.66 -17.76
CA ASN A 22 -7.09 6.41 -19.10
C ASN A 22 -5.91 5.43 -19.01
N LYS A 23 -5.89 4.36 -19.80
CA LYS A 23 -4.78 3.37 -19.79
C LYS A 23 -3.42 4.07 -19.94
N ASN A 24 -3.39 5.18 -20.67
CA ASN A 24 -2.21 6.04 -20.83
C ASN A 24 -1.83 6.75 -19.52
N LEU A 25 -2.80 7.26 -18.76
CA LEU A 25 -2.59 7.87 -17.45
C LEU A 25 -2.07 6.83 -16.44
N ARG A 26 -2.65 5.62 -16.41
CA ARG A 26 -2.17 4.54 -15.54
C ARG A 26 -0.72 4.13 -15.87
N LYS A 27 -0.40 4.07 -17.17
CA LYS A 27 0.96 3.78 -17.64
C LYS A 27 1.92 4.91 -17.27
N ALA A 28 1.53 6.17 -17.49
CA ALA A 28 2.33 7.35 -17.14
C ALA A 28 2.60 7.46 -15.64
N ILE A 29 1.59 7.19 -14.79
CA ILE A 29 1.75 7.15 -13.34
C ILE A 29 2.71 6.03 -12.94
N LYS A 30 2.58 4.83 -13.52
CA LYS A 30 3.48 3.71 -13.23
C LYS A 30 4.93 4.02 -13.65
N ASP A 31 5.10 4.62 -14.82
CA ASP A 31 6.40 5.01 -15.38
C ASP A 31 7.06 6.13 -14.53
N TRP A 32 6.28 7.15 -14.16
CA TRP A 32 6.71 8.20 -13.23
C TRP A 32 7.16 7.60 -11.89
N ARG A 33 6.37 6.69 -11.30
CA ARG A 33 6.72 5.99 -10.06
C ARG A 33 8.02 5.19 -10.16
N GLN A 34 8.29 4.60 -11.32
CA GLN A 34 9.54 3.86 -11.54
C GLN A 34 10.75 4.79 -11.64
N ARG A 35 10.59 5.96 -12.28
CA ARG A 35 11.65 6.97 -12.40
C ARG A 35 11.93 7.72 -11.09
N HIS A 36 10.93 7.86 -10.23
CA HIS A 36 11.02 8.55 -8.94
C HIS A 36 11.01 7.60 -7.74
N ALA A 37 11.46 6.37 -7.95
CA ALA A 37 11.57 5.41 -6.87
C ALA A 37 12.76 5.78 -5.94
N LEU A 38 12.44 5.99 -4.68
CA LEU A 38 13.36 6.15 -3.57
C LEU A 38 13.97 4.81 -3.14
N GLN A 39 15.26 4.77 -2.87
CA GLN A 39 15.89 3.62 -2.22
C GLN A 39 15.85 3.78 -0.70
N ILE A 40 15.41 2.74 0.01
CA ILE A 40 15.52 2.63 1.47
C ILE A 40 16.09 1.27 1.85
N PHE A 41 16.58 1.15 3.09
CA PHE A 41 17.07 -0.11 3.63
C PHE A 41 16.15 -0.63 4.74
N VAL A 42 15.97 -1.95 4.79
CA VAL A 42 15.32 -2.63 5.92
C VAL A 42 16.33 -3.56 6.54
N LYS A 43 16.72 -3.26 7.77
CA LYS A 43 17.62 -4.07 8.59
C LYS A 43 16.80 -5.02 9.44
N THR A 44 17.11 -6.30 9.33
CA THR A 44 16.62 -7.39 10.17
C THR A 44 17.80 -7.92 11.00
N GLU A 45 17.55 -8.84 11.93
CA GLU A 45 18.60 -9.45 12.77
C GLU A 45 19.71 -10.13 11.96
N HIS A 46 19.37 -10.73 10.82
CA HIS A 46 20.30 -11.55 10.05
C HIS A 46 20.57 -11.01 8.64
N LYS A 47 19.90 -9.92 8.24
CA LYS A 47 19.94 -9.44 6.86
C LYS A 47 19.55 -7.98 6.74
N THR A 48 20.24 -7.25 5.87
CA THR A 48 19.76 -5.96 5.35
C THR A 48 19.25 -6.16 3.94
N ILE A 49 18.06 -5.64 3.63
CA ILE A 49 17.50 -5.65 2.27
C ILE A 49 17.29 -4.23 1.77
N THR A 50 17.44 -4.06 0.46
CA THR A 50 17.14 -2.82 -0.25
C THR A 50 15.72 -2.86 -0.82
N LEU A 51 14.95 -1.80 -0.58
CA LEU A 51 13.63 -1.60 -1.17
C LEU A 51 13.60 -0.31 -1.98
N TRP A 52 12.98 -0.39 -3.15
CA TRP A 52 12.65 0.77 -3.98
C TRP A 52 11.17 1.13 -3.75
N VAL A 53 10.91 2.35 -3.32
CA VAL A 53 9.61 2.83 -2.83
C VAL A 53 9.27 4.17 -3.46
N ASP A 54 7.99 4.52 -3.57
CA ASP A 54 7.59 5.83 -4.10
C ASP A 54 7.72 6.89 -3.00
N VAL A 55 8.27 8.06 -3.33
CA VAL A 55 8.51 9.17 -2.39
C VAL A 55 7.20 9.70 -1.80
N CYS A 56 6.13 9.81 -2.60
CA CYS A 56 4.96 10.61 -2.21
C CYS A 56 3.90 9.81 -1.45
N ASP A 57 3.68 8.54 -1.81
CA ASP A 57 2.48 7.80 -1.37
C ASP A 57 2.78 6.49 -0.64
N THR A 58 4.04 6.13 -0.42
CA THR A 58 4.33 4.83 0.17
C THR A 58 3.89 4.79 1.64
N THR A 59 2.88 3.97 1.91
CA THR A 59 2.43 3.62 3.25
C THR A 59 3.29 2.51 3.87
N ILE A 60 3.31 2.43 5.20
CA ILE A 60 3.98 1.33 5.93
C ILE A 60 3.39 -0.03 5.55
N SER A 61 2.08 -0.13 5.30
CA SER A 61 1.45 -1.36 4.80
C SER A 61 2.05 -1.83 3.47
N THR A 62 2.41 -0.90 2.58
CA THR A 62 3.08 -1.20 1.31
C THR A 62 4.52 -1.66 1.52
N ILE A 63 5.23 -1.10 2.51
CA ILE A 63 6.57 -1.57 2.90
C ILE A 63 6.51 -3.01 3.41
N ARG A 64 5.58 -3.31 4.32
CA ARG A 64 5.41 -4.68 4.87
C ARG A 64 5.16 -5.71 3.76
N ARG A 65 4.34 -5.36 2.76
CA ARG A 65 4.12 -6.20 1.57
C ARG A 65 5.41 -6.40 0.77
N LYS A 66 6.15 -5.35 0.45
CA LYS A 66 7.44 -5.45 -0.27
C LYS A 66 8.49 -6.29 0.48
N ILE A 67 8.52 -6.23 1.82
CA ILE A 67 9.40 -7.07 2.64
C ILE A 67 9.01 -8.55 2.52
N LYS A 68 7.70 -8.86 2.53
CA LYS A 68 7.19 -10.22 2.29
C LYS A 68 7.58 -10.73 0.91
N ASP A 69 7.44 -9.90 -0.13
CA ASP A 69 7.80 -10.25 -1.51
C ASP A 69 9.31 -10.57 -1.66
N LYS A 70 10.15 -10.01 -0.79
CA LYS A 70 11.59 -10.33 -0.68
C LYS A 70 11.88 -11.64 0.08
N GLY A 71 10.85 -12.38 0.48
CA GLY A 71 10.96 -13.67 1.17
C GLY A 71 11.30 -13.56 2.66
N ILE A 72 11.16 -12.38 3.28
CA ILE A 72 11.37 -12.25 4.73
C ILE A 72 10.09 -12.70 5.44
N ALA A 73 10.19 -13.76 6.24
CA ALA A 73 9.09 -14.26 7.06
C ALA A 73 8.85 -13.31 8.24
N VAL A 74 7.74 -12.56 8.17
CA VAL A 74 7.43 -11.45 9.07
C VAL A 74 6.19 -11.64 9.94
N GLY A 75 5.43 -12.72 9.70
CA GLY A 75 4.28 -13.15 10.50
C GLY A 75 3.11 -12.17 10.62
N TRP A 76 3.14 -11.03 9.92
CA TRP A 76 2.00 -10.12 9.80
C TRP A 76 0.81 -10.84 9.14
N ASN A 77 -0.34 -10.82 9.81
CA ASN A 77 -1.61 -11.21 9.17
C ASN A 77 -2.07 -10.01 8.34
N PHE A 78 -1.69 -10.00 7.07
CA PHE A 78 -2.27 -9.08 6.11
C PHE A 78 -3.64 -9.68 5.76
N GLU A 79 -4.68 -9.29 6.50
CA GLU A 79 -6.05 -9.46 6.02
C GLU A 79 -6.12 -8.58 4.77
N ASP A 80 -5.87 -9.19 3.61
CA ASP A 80 -6.19 -8.59 2.32
C ASP A 80 -7.66 -8.18 2.43
N SER A 81 -7.93 -6.87 2.54
CA SER A 81 -9.28 -6.35 2.44
C SER A 81 -9.68 -6.55 0.99
N ASP A 82 -10.22 -7.73 0.72
CA ASP A 82 -10.76 -8.11 -0.58
C ASP A 82 -11.77 -7.05 -1.03
N VAL A 83 -11.35 -6.23 -2.00
CA VAL A 83 -12.25 -5.37 -2.80
C VAL A 83 -13.14 -6.20 -3.73
N ASN A 84 -13.03 -7.53 -3.72
CA ASN A 84 -13.97 -8.41 -4.43
C ASN A 84 -14.59 -9.41 -3.46
N GLY A 85 -15.87 -9.19 -3.16
CA GLY A 85 -16.68 -10.06 -2.32
C GLY A 85 -16.61 -11.52 -2.78
N GLY A 86 -16.09 -12.38 -1.92
CA GLY A 86 -15.96 -13.80 -2.17
C GLY A 86 -15.55 -14.57 -0.92
N ASN A 87 -16.50 -14.75 0.00
CA ASN A 87 -16.58 -15.80 1.02
C ASN A 87 -15.26 -16.39 1.58
N SER A 88 -14.87 -16.02 2.81
CA SER A 88 -13.81 -16.71 3.52
C SER A 88 -14.23 -17.07 4.95
N SER A 89 -14.65 -18.32 5.12
CA SER A 89 -14.84 -18.96 6.41
C SER A 89 -13.48 -19.31 7.04
N ASN A 90 -12.98 -18.44 7.94
CA ASN A 90 -12.09 -18.68 9.10
C ASN A 90 -10.78 -19.51 8.87
N PRO A 91 -9.61 -19.07 9.37
CA PRO A 91 -9.35 -19.28 10.79
C PRO A 91 -8.62 -18.14 11.51
N LYS A 92 -9.21 -17.75 12.65
CA LYS A 92 -8.48 -17.28 13.84
C LYS A 92 -7.28 -18.20 14.14
N LYS A 93 -6.10 -17.88 13.62
CA LYS A 93 -4.81 -18.31 14.18
C LYS A 93 -4.01 -17.06 14.46
N ARG A 94 -3.98 -16.66 15.73
CA ARG A 94 -3.09 -15.62 16.24
C ARG A 94 -1.65 -16.08 16.05
N SER A 95 -1.06 -15.76 14.91
CA SER A 95 0.35 -15.99 14.61
C SER A 95 1.19 -15.22 15.63
N LYS A 96 1.89 -15.94 16.51
CA LYS A 96 2.71 -15.42 17.62
C LYS A 96 4.04 -14.76 17.19
N HIS A 97 4.20 -14.40 15.92
CA HIS A 97 5.45 -13.83 15.38
C HIS A 97 5.16 -12.57 14.57
N LEU A 98 4.44 -11.62 15.16
CA LEU A 98 4.29 -10.30 14.56
C LEU A 98 5.62 -9.55 14.72
N ARG A 99 6.44 -9.53 13.67
CA ARG A 99 7.57 -8.59 13.64
C ARG A 99 7.00 -7.18 13.60
N SER A 100 7.75 -6.18 14.04
CA SER A 100 7.39 -4.76 14.06
C SER A 100 8.40 -3.94 13.27
N LEU A 101 7.94 -2.87 12.62
CA LEU A 101 8.80 -1.92 11.93
C LEU A 101 9.05 -0.69 12.79
N TRP A 102 10.30 -0.26 12.84
CA TRP A 102 10.77 0.84 13.65
C TRP A 102 11.65 1.79 12.83
N TYR A 103 11.58 3.09 13.13
CA TYR A 103 12.49 4.11 12.61
C TYR A 103 12.76 5.16 13.68
N ALA A 104 14.03 5.49 13.93
CA ALA A 104 14.42 6.47 14.96
C ALA A 104 13.71 6.24 16.32
N SER A 105 13.66 4.98 16.77
CA SER A 105 12.98 4.54 18.00
C SER A 105 11.46 4.72 18.02
N LYS A 106 10.82 5.01 16.88
CA LYS A 106 9.36 5.11 16.73
C LYS A 106 8.81 3.88 16.03
N TYR A 107 7.70 3.38 16.55
CA TYR A 107 6.90 2.34 15.90
C TYR A 107 6.21 2.88 14.65
N LEU A 108 6.21 2.08 13.58
CA LEU A 108 5.61 2.45 12.29
C LEU A 108 4.23 1.82 12.12
N GLU A 109 3.20 2.66 12.04
CA GLU A 109 1.80 2.31 11.86
C GLU A 109 1.45 2.10 10.38
N ASP A 110 0.62 1.10 10.06
CA ASP A 110 0.28 0.72 8.68
C ASP A 110 -0.36 1.82 7.83
N ASN A 111 -1.13 2.70 8.48
CA ASN A 111 -1.90 3.79 7.87
C ASN A 111 -1.10 5.10 7.73
N ARG A 112 0.18 5.10 8.08
CA ARG A 112 1.07 6.26 7.94
C ARG A 112 1.98 6.11 6.73
N THR A 113 2.41 7.24 6.18
CA THR A 113 3.34 7.30 5.06
C THR A 113 4.78 7.41 5.54
N LEU A 114 5.73 7.14 4.65
CA LEU A 114 7.16 7.37 4.94
C LEU A 114 7.44 8.84 5.29
N GLY A 115 6.83 9.78 4.54
CA GLY A 115 6.98 11.21 4.77
C GLY A 115 6.48 11.67 6.14
N TYR A 116 5.41 11.05 6.68
CA TYR A 116 4.92 11.37 8.03
C TYR A 116 5.99 11.17 9.12
N TYR A 117 6.86 10.19 8.93
CA TYR A 117 7.96 9.89 9.86
C TYR A 117 9.27 10.59 9.49
N GLY A 118 9.30 11.40 8.43
CA GLY A 118 10.53 12.02 7.92
C GLY A 118 11.53 10.98 7.42
N ILE A 119 11.05 9.89 6.80
CA ILE A 119 11.92 8.88 6.21
C ILE A 119 12.40 9.37 4.85
N GLU A 120 13.71 9.52 4.74
CA GLU A 120 14.42 10.09 3.59
C GLU A 120 15.05 8.99 2.70
N PRO A 121 15.57 9.35 1.50
CA PRO A 121 16.44 8.46 0.76
C PRO A 121 17.50 7.80 1.65
N GLU A 122 17.77 6.53 1.40
CA GLU A 122 18.83 5.76 2.07
C GLU A 122 18.61 5.57 3.59
N SER A 123 17.45 5.96 4.12
CA SER A 123 17.07 5.68 5.49
C SER A 123 16.99 4.18 5.76
N THR A 124 17.32 3.79 6.99
CA THR A 124 17.27 2.39 7.44
C THR A 124 16.11 2.18 8.42
N LEU A 125 15.17 1.32 8.03
CA LEU A 125 14.10 0.81 8.88
C LEU A 125 14.59 -0.43 9.62
N TRP A 126 14.27 -0.56 10.90
CA TRP A 126 14.56 -1.76 11.67
C TRP A 126 13.32 -2.65 11.75
N LEU A 127 13.50 -3.93 11.46
CA LEU A 127 12.48 -4.96 11.59
C LEU A 127 12.86 -5.89 12.74
N GLY A 128 12.06 -5.90 13.80
CA GLY A 128 12.26 -6.80 14.93
C GLY A 128 10.99 -7.01 15.74
N GLY A 129 11.00 -8.03 16.58
CA GLY A 129 9.86 -8.46 17.39
C GLY A 129 10.29 -9.50 18.40
#